data_AF-A0AAU5ZBY3-F1
#
_entry.id   AF-A0AAU5ZBY3-F1
#
_cell.length_a   1.000
_cell.length_b   1.000
_cell.length_c   1.000
_cell.angle_alpha   90.00
_cell.angle_beta   90.00
_cell.angle_gamma   90.00
#
_symmetry.space_group_name_H-M   'P 1'
#
loop_
_entity.id
_entity.type
_entity.pdbx_description
1 polymer ?
#
loop_
_entity_poly.entity_id
_entity_poly.type
_entity_poly.pdbx_seq_one_letter_code
_entity_poly.pdbx_strand_id
1 'polypeptide(L)'
;MQRQARLFRLVRHTAVSGVRGTGTLAEGVEWSDGTVAVRWRGPAPSTSTWDGGVESLLAVHGTGGRTQIHWLPGAPTTVSRTVTKPPARPAGTVAGVWLPAPGADGLCSRCGQLWPCLSCGP
;
A
#
# COMPACT_ATOMS: atom_id res chain seq x y z
N MET A 1 17.43 -19.06 0.03
CA MET A 1 17.26 -18.06 -1.04
C MET A 1 15.94 -17.34 -0.82
N GLN A 2 15.95 -16.06 -0.45
CA GLN A 2 14.71 -15.27 -0.37
C GLN A 2 14.31 -14.88 -1.80
N ARG A 3 13.09 -15.21 -2.22
CA ARG A 3 12.55 -14.70 -3.50
C ARG A 3 12.41 -13.18 -3.38
N GLN A 4 12.67 -12.45 -4.47
CA GLN A 4 12.40 -11.01 -4.54
C GLN A 4 10.96 -10.76 -5.01
N ALA A 5 10.42 -9.58 -4.67
CA ALA A 5 9.12 -9.17 -5.20
C ALA A 5 9.18 -9.00 -6.73
N ARG A 6 8.08 -9.38 -7.40
CA ARG A 6 7.98 -9.41 -8.87
C ARG A 6 6.81 -8.56 -9.32
N LEU A 7 7.04 -7.68 -10.27
CA LEU A 7 6.02 -6.79 -10.81
C LEU A 7 5.32 -7.42 -12.00
N PHE A 8 4.04 -7.10 -12.17
CA PHE A 8 3.28 -7.53 -13.33
C PHE A 8 2.21 -6.53 -13.75
N ARG A 9 1.68 -6.74 -14.96
CA ARG A 9 0.45 -6.14 -15.48
C ARG A 9 -0.60 -7.21 -15.67
N LEU A 10 -1.84 -6.91 -15.29
CA LEU A 10 -2.99 -7.74 -15.62
C LEU A 10 -3.59 -7.22 -16.93
N VAL A 11 -3.61 -8.04 -17.97
CA VAL A 11 -3.95 -7.63 -19.34
C VAL A 11 -5.14 -8.42 -19.87
N ARG A 12 -6.08 -7.75 -20.54
CA ARG A 12 -7.18 -8.40 -21.27
C ARG A 12 -6.95 -8.37 -22.77
N HIS A 13 -6.98 -9.53 -23.40
CA HIS A 13 -6.65 -9.71 -24.83
C HIS A 13 -7.86 -9.59 -25.78
N THR A 14 -9.08 -9.83 -25.31
CA THR A 14 -10.28 -9.82 -26.17
C THR A 14 -11.40 -8.96 -25.60
N ALA A 15 -11.94 -8.06 -26.43
CA ALA A 15 -13.15 -7.30 -26.11
C ALA A 15 -14.34 -8.27 -25.93
N VAL A 16 -15.02 -8.20 -24.79
CA VAL A 16 -16.32 -8.88 -24.64
C VAL A 16 -17.31 -8.04 -25.43
N SER A 17 -18.14 -8.67 -26.27
CA SER A 17 -19.16 -7.98 -27.07
C SER A 17 -19.93 -6.99 -26.20
N GLY A 18 -19.80 -5.69 -26.50
CA GLY A 18 -20.41 -4.58 -25.75
C GLY A 18 -19.46 -3.72 -24.89
N VAL A 19 -18.22 -4.16 -24.61
CA VAL A 19 -17.22 -3.37 -23.89
C VAL A 19 -15.97 -3.18 -24.75
N ARG A 20 -15.71 -1.96 -25.22
CA ARG A 20 -14.40 -1.63 -25.84
C ARG A 20 -13.32 -1.68 -24.77
N GLY A 21 -12.33 -2.57 -24.91
CA GLY A 21 -11.15 -2.54 -24.06
C GLY A 21 -10.29 -3.81 -24.12
N THR A 22 -9.37 -3.86 -25.07
CA THR A 22 -8.11 -4.61 -24.92
C THR A 22 -7.10 -3.71 -24.21
N GLY A 23 -6.34 -4.22 -23.24
CA GLY A 23 -5.33 -3.41 -22.55
C GLY A 23 -5.06 -3.81 -21.10
N THR A 24 -4.21 -3.03 -20.43
CA THR A 24 -3.83 -3.21 -19.04
C THR A 24 -4.99 -2.82 -18.12
N LEU A 25 -5.57 -3.82 -17.43
CA LEU A 25 -6.60 -3.65 -16.42
C LEU A 25 -6.02 -3.16 -15.09
N ALA A 26 -4.83 -3.63 -14.75
CA ALA A 26 -4.21 -3.34 -13.46
C ALA A 26 -2.69 -3.51 -13.51
N GLU A 27 -2.03 -2.90 -12.53
CA GLU A 27 -0.63 -3.18 -12.16
C GLU A 27 -0.62 -3.97 -10.86
N GLY A 28 0.38 -4.83 -10.67
CA GLY A 28 0.48 -5.61 -9.45
C GLY A 28 1.91 -5.96 -9.09
N VAL A 29 2.05 -6.40 -7.83
CA VAL A 29 3.27 -6.95 -7.27
C VAL A 29 2.93 -8.27 -6.60
N GLU A 30 3.72 -9.30 -6.88
CA GLU A 30 3.79 -10.52 -6.09
C GLU A 30 4.97 -10.38 -5.13
N TRP A 31 4.69 -10.40 -3.83
CA TRP A 31 5.69 -10.28 -2.79
C TRP A 31 6.48 -11.58 -2.61
N SER A 32 7.59 -11.49 -1.88
CA SER A 32 8.48 -12.62 -1.64
C SER A 32 7.84 -13.78 -0.88
N ASP A 33 6.75 -13.51 -0.16
CA ASP A 33 5.93 -14.49 0.57
C ASP A 33 4.81 -15.10 -0.30
N GLY A 34 4.67 -14.68 -1.56
CA GLY A 34 3.64 -15.14 -2.50
C GLY A 34 2.33 -14.37 -2.44
N THR A 35 2.16 -13.42 -1.51
CA THR A 35 0.99 -12.55 -1.47
C THR A 35 1.02 -11.55 -2.63
N VAL A 36 -0.16 -11.12 -3.10
CA VAL A 36 -0.27 -10.21 -4.26
C VAL A 36 -1.01 -8.94 -3.88
N ALA A 37 -0.48 -7.79 -4.30
CA ALA A 37 -1.20 -6.51 -4.28
C ALA A 37 -1.46 -6.03 -5.71
N VAL A 38 -2.68 -5.57 -5.99
CA VAL A 38 -3.12 -5.13 -7.31
C VAL A 38 -3.69 -3.72 -7.23
N ARG A 39 -3.20 -2.83 -8.09
CA ARG A 39 -3.77 -1.50 -8.35
C ARG A 39 -4.62 -1.55 -9.62
N TRP A 40 -5.93 -1.51 -9.44
CA TRP A 40 -6.89 -1.50 -10.53
C TRP A 40 -6.93 -0.13 -11.21
N ARG A 41 -6.96 -0.15 -12.54
CA ARG A 41 -7.11 1.03 -13.39
C ARG A 41 -8.56 1.15 -13.86
N GLY A 42 -8.92 2.33 -14.35
CA GLY A 42 -10.26 2.62 -14.87
C GLY A 42 -10.97 3.74 -14.09
N PRO A 43 -12.29 3.91 -14.28
CA PRO A 43 -13.06 5.02 -13.71
C PRO A 43 -13.15 5.02 -12.18
N ALA A 44 -13.08 3.84 -11.56
CA ALA A 44 -13.10 3.67 -10.11
C ALA A 44 -11.82 2.94 -9.65
N PRO A 45 -10.68 3.65 -9.56
CA PRO A 45 -9.42 3.01 -9.24
C PRO A 45 -9.39 2.55 -7.79
N SER A 46 -9.07 1.27 -7.57
CA SER A 46 -9.04 0.63 -6.26
C SER A 46 -7.76 -0.18 -6.08
N THR A 47 -7.48 -0.60 -4.84
CA THR A 47 -6.37 -1.48 -4.51
C THR A 47 -6.91 -2.70 -3.78
N SER A 48 -6.46 -3.89 -4.14
CA SER A 48 -6.85 -5.15 -3.51
C SER A 48 -5.62 -6.00 -3.19
N THR A 49 -5.71 -6.77 -2.11
CA THR A 49 -4.70 -7.77 -1.71
C THR A 49 -5.24 -9.18 -1.86
N TRP A 50 -4.35 -10.13 -2.14
CA TRP A 50 -4.67 -11.53 -2.46
C TRP A 50 -3.66 -12.44 -1.78
N ASP A 51 -4.07 -13.06 -0.67
CA ASP A 51 -3.20 -13.91 0.14
C ASP A 51 -2.92 -15.26 -0.52
N GLY A 52 -3.87 -15.76 -1.34
CA GLY A 52 -3.68 -16.94 -2.18
C GLY A 52 -2.86 -16.67 -3.45
N GLY A 53 -2.19 -15.53 -3.52
CA GLY A 53 -1.28 -15.14 -4.59
C GLY A 53 -1.95 -15.01 -5.97
N VAL A 54 -1.13 -15.16 -7.01
CA VAL A 54 -1.55 -15.02 -8.41
C VAL A 54 -2.68 -15.96 -8.79
N GLU A 55 -2.65 -17.19 -8.29
CA GLU A 55 -3.68 -18.20 -8.60
C GLU A 55 -5.06 -17.74 -8.12
N SER A 56 -5.15 -17.23 -6.89
CA SER A 56 -6.42 -16.71 -6.36
C SER A 56 -6.95 -15.51 -7.17
N LEU A 57 -6.05 -14.61 -7.60
CA LEU A 57 -6.39 -13.49 -8.48
C LEU A 57 -6.95 -13.98 -9.83
N LEU A 58 -6.28 -14.95 -10.46
CA LEU A 58 -6.69 -15.47 -11.77
C LEU A 58 -7.93 -16.38 -11.70
N ALA A 59 -8.16 -17.06 -10.58
CA ALA A 59 -9.40 -17.81 -10.38
C ALA A 59 -10.65 -16.91 -10.43
N VAL A 60 -10.54 -15.66 -9.95
CA VAL A 60 -11.64 -14.70 -9.96
C VAL A 60 -11.68 -13.86 -11.24
N HIS A 61 -10.52 -13.39 -11.73
CA HIS A 61 -10.45 -12.40 -12.82
C HIS A 61 -9.92 -12.94 -14.15
N GLY A 62 -9.35 -14.15 -14.14
CA GLY A 62 -8.77 -14.87 -15.29
C GLY A 62 -9.72 -15.84 -15.99
N THR A 63 -10.94 -16.03 -15.48
CA THR A 63 -11.92 -16.98 -16.02
C THR A 63 -12.14 -16.79 -17.52
N GLY A 64 -12.10 -17.90 -18.27
CA GLY A 64 -12.24 -17.91 -19.73
C GLY A 64 -10.95 -17.55 -20.49
N GLY A 65 -9.80 -17.42 -19.82
CA GLY A 65 -8.48 -17.24 -20.46
C GLY A 65 -8.26 -15.89 -21.13
N ARG A 66 -9.19 -14.94 -20.95
CA ARG A 66 -9.20 -13.63 -21.60
C ARG A 66 -8.34 -12.60 -20.89
N THR A 67 -8.02 -12.85 -19.62
CA THR A 67 -7.18 -12.02 -18.77
C THR A 67 -5.94 -12.81 -18.36
N GLN A 68 -4.76 -12.21 -18.51
CA GLN A 68 -3.48 -12.86 -18.25
C GLN A 68 -2.53 -11.94 -17.48
N ILE A 69 -1.57 -12.54 -16.76
CA ILE A 69 -0.48 -11.83 -16.12
C ILE A 69 0.69 -11.68 -17.09
N HIS A 70 1.16 -10.45 -17.26
CA HIS A 70 2.37 -10.10 -17.99
C HIS A 70 3.42 -9.64 -16.98
N TRP A 71 4.41 -10.48 -16.70
CA TRP A 71 5.50 -10.16 -15.78
C TRP A 71 6.42 -9.10 -16.36
N LEU A 72 6.82 -8.13 -15.54
CA LEU A 72 7.74 -7.07 -15.94
C LEU A 72 9.18 -7.47 -15.56
N PRO A 73 10.16 -7.24 -16.45
CA PRO A 73 11.56 -7.48 -16.12
C PRO A 73 12.10 -6.37 -15.20
N GLY A 74 12.77 -6.77 -14.11
CA GLY A 74 13.60 -5.88 -13.30
C GLY A 74 12.87 -5.02 -12.25
N ALA A 75 13.68 -4.36 -11.42
CA ALA A 75 13.24 -3.54 -10.29
C ALA A 75 12.30 -2.40 -10.75
N PRO A 76 11.29 -2.02 -9.94
CA PRO A 76 10.35 -0.95 -10.29
C PRO A 76 11.08 0.29 -10.76
N THR A 77 10.60 0.91 -11.84
CA THR A 77 10.94 2.29 -12.13
C THR A 77 10.42 3.13 -10.97
N THR A 78 11.31 3.52 -10.06
CA THR A 78 10.95 4.38 -8.94
C THR A 78 10.44 5.70 -9.50
N VAL A 79 9.14 5.94 -9.37
CA VAL A 79 8.62 7.29 -9.56
C VAL A 79 9.09 8.08 -8.35
N SER A 80 10.11 8.92 -8.53
CA SER A 80 10.50 9.90 -7.52
C SER A 80 9.32 10.82 -7.27
N ARG A 81 8.54 10.51 -6.23
CA ARG A 81 7.58 11.45 -5.68
C ARG A 81 8.40 12.55 -5.04
N THR A 82 8.34 13.76 -5.58
CA THR A 82 8.79 14.94 -4.86
C THR A 82 7.98 15.01 -3.57
N VAL A 83 8.57 14.60 -2.46
CA VAL A 83 8.00 14.84 -1.14
C VAL A 83 8.17 16.32 -0.91
N THR A 84 7.15 17.12 -1.25
CA THR A 84 7.12 18.50 -0.81
C THR A 84 7.06 18.46 0.71
N LYS A 85 8.12 18.96 1.36
CA LYS A 85 8.13 19.20 2.81
C LYS A 85 6.80 19.87 3.16
N PRO A 86 6.01 19.32 4.09
CA PRO A 86 4.80 19.99 4.56
C PRO A 86 5.18 21.43 4.95
N PRO A 87 4.37 22.45 4.59
CA PRO A 87 4.68 23.82 5.02
C PRO A 87 4.93 23.80 6.52
N ALA A 88 6.00 24.47 6.95
CA ALA A 88 6.28 24.59 8.37
C ALA A 88 5.00 25.12 9.03
N ARG A 89 4.38 24.31 9.89
CA ARG A 89 3.23 24.73 10.66
C ARG A 89 3.71 25.96 11.43
N PRO A 90 3.08 27.14 11.27
CA PRO A 90 3.50 28.31 12.04
C PRO A 90 3.49 27.90 13.52
N ALA A 91 4.50 28.35 14.26
CA ALA A 91 4.60 28.16 15.70
C ALA A 91 3.48 28.95 16.39
N GLY A 92 2.23 28.55 16.17
CA GLY A 92 1.11 28.96 16.99
C GLY A 92 1.30 28.29 18.33
N THR A 93 1.30 29.09 19.39
CA THR A 93 1.07 28.64 20.77
C THR A 93 -0.34 28.08 20.86
N VAL A 94 -0.52 26.86 20.34
CA VAL A 94 -1.60 26.02 20.83
C VAL A 94 -1.26 25.80 22.30
N ALA A 95 -2.10 26.24 23.22
CA ALA A 95 -2.06 25.86 24.63
C ALA A 95 -2.40 24.36 24.74
N GLY A 96 -1.57 23.52 24.12
CA GLY A 96 -1.68 22.08 24.12
C GLY A 96 -1.10 21.55 25.41
N VAL A 97 -1.82 20.64 26.06
CA VAL A 97 -1.26 19.82 27.12
C VAL A 97 -0.09 19.03 26.51
N TRP A 98 1.11 19.25 27.02
CA TRP A 98 2.26 18.41 26.68
C TRP A 98 2.16 17.12 27.49
N LEU A 99 2.24 15.98 26.80
CA LEU A 99 2.26 14.66 27.43
C LEU A 99 3.58 13.96 27.04
N PRO A 100 4.36 13.47 28.02
CA PRO A 100 5.50 12.61 27.73
C PRO A 100 5.02 11.28 27.16
N ALA A 101 5.90 10.60 26.41
CA ALA A 101 5.62 9.26 25.90
C ALA A 101 5.34 8.30 27.08
N PRO A 102 4.31 7.43 26.98
CA PRO A 102 4.13 6.34 27.94
C PRO A 102 5.26 5.32 27.77
N GLY A 103 5.74 4.78 28.89
CA GLY A 103 6.54 3.58 28.95
C GLY A 103 5.70 2.35 28.58
N ALA A 104 6.38 1.24 28.28
CA ALA A 104 5.73 -0.02 27.94
C ALA A 104 4.90 -0.61 29.11
N ASP A 105 5.14 -0.12 30.32
CA ASP A 105 4.47 -0.43 31.59
C ASP A 105 3.27 0.47 31.90
N GLY A 106 2.93 1.42 31.02
CA GLY A 106 1.85 2.39 31.24
C GLY A 106 2.23 3.54 32.18
N LEU A 107 3.52 3.68 32.51
CA LEU A 107 4.04 4.78 33.34
C LEU A 107 4.61 5.90 32.46
N CYS A 108 4.78 7.08 33.02
CA CYS A 108 5.44 8.20 32.39
C CYS A 108 6.93 7.88 32.20
N SER A 109 7.43 7.95 30.96
CA SER A 109 8.83 7.69 30.64
C SER A 109 9.84 8.62 31.31
N ARG A 110 9.40 9.77 31.85
CA ARG A 110 10.27 10.73 32.56
C ARG A 110 10.28 10.55 34.08
N CYS A 111 9.12 10.38 34.70
CA CYS A 111 9.00 10.38 36.17
C CYS A 111 8.49 9.06 36.78
N GLY A 112 8.13 8.07 35.96
CA GLY A 112 7.64 6.78 36.43
C GLY A 112 6.25 6.80 37.08
N GLN A 113 5.51 7.92 37.03
CA GLN A 113 4.13 8.00 37.53
C GLN A 113 3.13 7.48 36.52
N LEU A 114 1.92 7.14 36.97
CA LEU A 114 0.83 6.69 36.08
C LEU A 114 0.57 7.69 34.94
N TRP A 115 0.40 7.16 33.73
CA TRP A 115 0.07 7.95 32.56
C TRP A 115 -1.47 8.16 32.46
N PRO A 116 -1.98 9.34 32.03
CA PRO A 116 -1.27 10.50 31.50
C PRO A 116 -0.65 11.39 32.59
N CYS A 117 0.65 11.71 32.41
CA CYS A 117 1.36 12.63 33.30
C CYS A 117 1.32 14.06 32.75
N LEU A 118 0.68 14.95 33.51
CA LEU A 118 0.56 16.38 33.22
C LEU A 118 1.67 17.22 33.89
N SER A 119 2.45 16.62 34.79
CA SER A 119 3.47 17.31 35.58
C SER A 119 4.81 17.40 34.87
N CYS A 120 5.11 16.44 33.99
CA CYS A 120 6.25 16.56 33.11
C CYS A 120 5.83 17.49 31.96
N GLY A 121 6.47 18.65 31.81
CA GLY A 121 6.37 19.50 30.63
C GLY A 121 7.41 19.12 29.56
N PRO A 122 7.45 19.85 28.42
CA PRO A 122 8.45 19.66 27.36
C PRO A 122 9.88 19.53 27.87
#